data_AF-A0AAU3Q1M1-F1
#
_entry.id   AF-A0AAU3Q1M1-F1
#
_cell.length_a   1.000
_cell.length_b   1.000
_cell.length_c   1.000
_cell.angle_alpha   90.00
_cell.angle_beta   90.00
_cell.angle_gamma   90.00
#
_symmetry.space_group_name_H-M   'P 1'
#
loop_
_entity.id
_entity.type
_entity.pdbx_description
1 polymer ?
#
loop_
_entity_poly.entity_id
_entity_poly.type
_entity_poly.pdbx_seq_one_letter_code
_entity_poly.pdbx_strand_id
1 'polypeptide(L)'
;MTVTATTEEPGSHRRRQSPIYADRYDTTAALRAREKEAITELGLDNLRRLARHDPTARGWRQVRRLVRPLDDAAAALRVPVTSHRRRATLDATAVVLLHCAQTGRVFWSWTEQQWAGLIGADSREFRAAVPGWADDAVRPYLAAHAFLLGGFTAFYRLGSFSRLTLAWNIFGRERVIMTAKSNWSLSTHSPVCRL
;
A
#
# COMPACT_ATOMS: atom_id res chain seq x y z
N MET A 1 -30.59 41.00 11.42
CA MET A 1 -29.99 40.78 10.08
C MET A 1 -29.06 39.59 10.21
N THR A 2 -29.51 38.44 9.73
CA THR A 2 -28.87 37.13 9.96
C THR A 2 -28.03 36.81 8.72
N VAL A 3 -26.72 36.66 8.92
CA VAL A 3 -25.77 36.28 7.86
C VAL A 3 -25.88 34.78 7.64
N THR A 4 -26.27 34.38 6.43
CA THR A 4 -26.31 32.98 6.00
C THR A 4 -24.91 32.49 5.61
N ALA A 5 -24.73 31.19 5.88
CA ALA A 5 -23.52 30.41 5.72
C ALA A 5 -22.94 30.41 4.30
N THR A 6 -21.63 30.26 4.20
CA THR A 6 -21.00 29.54 3.08
C THR A 6 -20.16 28.42 3.68
N THR A 7 -20.73 27.23 3.67
CA THR A 7 -20.07 25.97 3.98
C THR A 7 -19.07 25.68 2.87
N GLU A 8 -17.77 25.71 3.18
CA GLU A 8 -16.72 25.23 2.29
C GLU A 8 -16.76 23.70 2.23
N GLU A 9 -17.17 23.17 1.07
CA GLU A 9 -17.03 21.76 0.68
C GLU A 9 -15.53 21.39 0.57
N PRO A 10 -15.03 20.38 1.30
CA PRO A 10 -13.64 19.97 1.17
C PRO A 10 -13.41 19.20 -0.14
N GLY A 11 -12.77 19.89 -1.09
CA GLY A 11 -11.79 19.37 -2.04
C GLY A 11 -12.11 18.04 -2.71
N SER A 12 -12.60 18.11 -3.95
CA SER A 12 -12.65 16.98 -4.88
C SER A 12 -11.23 16.45 -5.17
N HIS A 13 -10.80 15.45 -4.40
CA HIS A 13 -9.54 14.77 -4.63
C HIS A 13 -9.65 13.97 -5.93
N ARG A 14 -9.06 14.51 -7.02
CA ARG A 14 -8.85 13.79 -8.29
C ARG A 14 -8.23 12.42 -7.98
N ARG A 15 -9.01 11.34 -8.13
CA ARG A 15 -8.52 9.96 -8.13
C ARG A 15 -7.53 9.83 -9.29
N ARG A 16 -6.23 9.83 -8.99
CA ARG A 16 -5.21 9.50 -9.99
C ARG A 16 -5.29 8.00 -10.30
N GLN A 17 -5.01 7.67 -11.55
CA GLN A 17 -5.00 6.30 -12.04
C GLN A 17 -3.87 5.53 -11.35
N SER A 18 -4.26 4.52 -10.59
CA SER A 18 -3.37 3.52 -9.99
C SER A 18 -2.49 2.89 -11.08
N PRO A 19 -1.16 2.66 -10.82
CA PRO A 19 -0.26 1.99 -11.77
C PRO A 19 -0.75 0.60 -12.19
N ILE A 20 -1.54 -0.05 -11.33
CA ILE A 20 -2.28 -1.25 -11.68
C ILE A 20 -3.64 -0.80 -12.24
N TYR A 21 -3.95 -1.27 -13.45
CA TYR A 21 -5.22 -1.13 -14.17
C TYR A 21 -6.45 -1.28 -13.25
N ALA A 22 -6.86 -0.18 -12.62
CA ALA A 22 -7.97 -0.13 -11.66
C ALA A 22 -9.31 -0.46 -12.33
N ASP A 23 -9.40 -0.27 -13.64
CA ASP A 23 -10.49 -0.69 -14.53
C ASP A 23 -10.73 -2.20 -14.55
N ARG A 24 -9.75 -3.01 -14.13
CA ARG A 24 -9.88 -4.48 -14.05
C ARG A 24 -10.45 -4.98 -12.73
N TYR A 25 -10.67 -4.09 -11.76
CA TYR A 25 -11.16 -4.46 -10.43
C TYR A 25 -12.42 -3.69 -10.05
N ASP A 26 -13.21 -4.31 -9.17
CA ASP A 26 -14.30 -3.62 -8.49
C ASP A 26 -13.73 -2.66 -7.43
N THR A 27 -13.65 -1.37 -7.81
CA THR A 27 -13.11 -0.28 -6.98
C THR A 27 -14.14 0.37 -6.05
N THR A 28 -15.32 -0.27 -5.87
CA THR A 28 -16.38 0.24 -5.00
C THR A 28 -15.85 0.56 -3.60
N ALA A 29 -15.97 1.84 -3.22
CA ALA A 29 -15.36 2.41 -2.01
C ALA A 29 -15.87 1.81 -0.69
N ALA A 30 -17.14 1.39 -0.66
CA ALA A 30 -17.75 0.79 0.52
C ALA A 30 -17.28 -0.65 0.71
N LEU A 31 -16.94 -1.02 1.95
CA LEU A 31 -16.81 -2.42 2.32
C LEU A 31 -18.20 -3.03 2.45
N ARG A 32 -18.46 -4.18 1.82
CA ARG A 32 -19.75 -4.87 1.93
C ARG A 32 -19.85 -5.56 3.30
N ALA A 33 -21.05 -5.65 3.85
CA ALA A 33 -21.26 -6.34 5.14
C ALA A 33 -20.70 -7.78 5.13
N ARG A 34 -20.98 -8.53 4.06
CA ARG A 34 -20.46 -9.89 3.84
C ARG A 34 -18.93 -9.98 3.79
N GLU A 35 -18.26 -8.92 3.35
CA GLU A 35 -16.79 -8.89 3.31
C GLU A 35 -16.23 -8.61 4.69
N LYS A 36 -16.84 -7.70 5.45
CA LYS A 36 -16.49 -7.46 6.85
C LYS A 36 -16.67 -8.71 7.71
N GLU A 37 -17.80 -9.41 7.54
CA GLU A 37 -18.07 -10.70 8.18
C GLU A 37 -17.02 -11.72 7.79
N ALA A 38 -16.75 -11.88 6.49
CA ALA A 38 -15.75 -12.83 6.01
C ALA A 38 -14.32 -12.54 6.52
N ILE A 39 -13.91 -11.28 6.66
CA ILE A 39 -12.60 -10.92 7.25
C ILE A 39 -12.56 -11.37 8.71
N THR A 40 -13.66 -11.18 9.44
CA THR A 40 -13.78 -11.61 10.84
C THR A 40 -13.75 -13.14 10.96
N GLU A 41 -14.52 -13.84 10.13
CA GLU A 41 -14.61 -15.32 10.12
C GLU A 41 -13.31 -16.00 9.73
N LEU A 42 -12.57 -15.45 8.76
CA LEU A 42 -11.26 -15.98 8.37
C LEU A 42 -10.30 -15.95 9.56
N GLY A 43 -10.35 -14.91 10.39
CA GLY A 43 -9.46 -14.78 11.54
C GLY A 43 -7.98 -14.61 11.14
N LEU A 44 -7.12 -14.44 12.15
CA LEU A 44 -5.73 -14.06 11.94
C LEU A 44 -4.91 -15.12 11.19
N ASP A 45 -5.13 -16.41 11.49
CA ASP A 45 -4.37 -17.50 10.88
C ASP A 45 -4.59 -17.58 9.37
N ASN A 46 -5.84 -17.41 8.92
CA ASN A 46 -6.16 -17.39 7.50
C ASN A 46 -5.70 -16.11 6.83
N LEU A 47 -5.98 -14.94 7.41
CA LEU A 47 -5.63 -13.66 6.79
C LEU A 47 -4.12 -13.55 6.54
N ARG A 48 -3.30 -13.99 7.51
CA ARG A 48 -1.84 -14.04 7.41
C ARG A 48 -1.30 -15.22 6.60
N ARG A 49 -2.19 -16.15 6.21
CA ARG A 49 -1.88 -17.39 5.48
C ARG A 49 -0.76 -18.18 6.17
N LEU A 50 -0.88 -18.35 7.49
CA LEU A 50 0.07 -19.13 8.29
C LEU A 50 0.01 -20.62 7.92
N ALA A 51 0.88 -21.45 8.49
CA ALA A 51 0.98 -22.87 8.13
C ALA A 51 -0.34 -23.65 8.26
N ARG A 52 -1.25 -23.21 9.15
CA ARG A 52 -2.56 -23.83 9.39
C ARG A 52 -3.72 -23.15 8.66
N HIS A 53 -3.45 -22.23 7.73
CA HIS A 53 -4.53 -21.57 7.00
C HIS A 53 -5.31 -22.57 6.14
N ASP A 54 -6.62 -22.38 6.07
CA ASP A 54 -7.52 -23.04 5.16
C ASP A 54 -7.67 -22.17 3.89
N PRO A 55 -7.05 -22.57 2.76
CA PRO A 55 -7.21 -21.87 1.49
C PRO A 55 -8.61 -22.05 0.88
N THR A 56 -9.39 -23.02 1.36
CA THR A 56 -10.73 -23.33 0.84
C THR A 56 -11.86 -22.68 1.64
N ALA A 57 -11.52 -21.97 2.73
CA ALA A 57 -12.46 -21.28 3.58
C ALA A 57 -13.40 -20.38 2.76
N ARG A 58 -14.71 -20.47 3.02
CA ARG A 58 -15.75 -19.74 2.28
C ARG A 58 -15.51 -18.23 2.28
N GLY A 59 -14.91 -17.69 3.36
CA GLY A 59 -14.59 -16.27 3.50
C GLY A 59 -13.73 -15.73 2.35
N TRP A 60 -12.78 -16.53 1.83
CA TRP A 60 -11.93 -16.11 0.71
C TRP A 60 -12.72 -15.75 -0.56
N ARG A 61 -13.83 -16.45 -0.82
CA ARG A 61 -14.69 -16.12 -1.96
C ARG A 61 -15.39 -14.78 -1.80
N GLN A 62 -15.77 -14.43 -0.57
CA GLN A 62 -16.43 -13.16 -0.27
C GLN A 62 -15.45 -11.98 -0.38
N VAL A 63 -14.23 -12.14 0.13
CA VAL A 63 -13.21 -11.08 0.10
C VAL A 63 -12.37 -11.07 -1.19
N ARG A 64 -12.67 -11.95 -2.16
CA ARG A 64 -11.86 -12.13 -3.38
C ARG A 64 -11.63 -10.82 -4.13
N ARG A 65 -12.62 -9.92 -4.14
CA ARG A 65 -12.47 -8.61 -4.80
C ARG A 65 -11.43 -7.71 -4.14
N LEU A 66 -11.18 -7.88 -2.84
CA LEU A 66 -10.21 -7.11 -2.06
C LEU A 66 -8.83 -7.77 -2.11
N VAL A 67 -8.80 -9.09 -2.01
CA VAL A 67 -7.57 -9.88 -1.96
C VAL A 67 -6.87 -9.90 -3.31
N ARG A 68 -7.60 -10.05 -4.41
CA ARG A 68 -7.01 -10.18 -5.74
C ARG A 68 -6.13 -8.97 -6.14
N PRO A 69 -6.58 -7.70 -6.00
CA PRO A 69 -5.70 -6.56 -6.28
C PRO A 69 -4.46 -6.50 -5.38
N LEU A 70 -4.57 -6.93 -4.11
CA LEU A 70 -3.43 -6.97 -3.19
C LEU A 70 -2.41 -8.03 -3.61
N ASP A 71 -2.88 -9.23 -3.96
CA ASP A 71 -2.02 -10.31 -4.46
C ASP A 71 -1.39 -9.94 -5.81
N ASP A 72 -2.13 -9.29 -6.71
CA ASP A 72 -1.62 -8.82 -8.00
C ASP A 72 -0.57 -7.68 -7.81
N ALA A 73 -0.77 -6.79 -6.83
CA ALA A 73 0.21 -5.77 -6.46
C ALA A 73 1.48 -6.37 -5.86
N ALA A 74 1.33 -7.36 -4.99
CA ALA A 74 2.43 -8.13 -4.45
C ALA A 74 3.23 -8.87 -5.55
N ALA A 75 2.54 -9.47 -6.52
CA ALA A 75 3.15 -10.18 -7.64
C ALA A 75 3.87 -9.24 -8.62
N ALA A 76 3.45 -7.97 -8.71
CA ALA A 76 4.12 -6.97 -9.54
C ALA A 76 5.50 -6.54 -8.99
N LEU A 77 5.81 -6.85 -7.72
CA LEU A 77 7.09 -6.50 -7.12
C LEU A 77 8.23 -7.33 -7.72
N ARG A 78 9.26 -6.64 -8.23
CA ARG A 78 10.42 -7.24 -8.90
C ARG A 78 11.52 -7.62 -7.92
N VAL A 79 11.18 -8.42 -6.91
CA VAL A 79 12.05 -8.74 -5.78
C VAL A 79 12.25 -10.26 -5.67
N PRO A 80 13.48 -10.75 -5.39
CA PRO A 80 13.70 -12.15 -5.09
C PRO A 80 12.84 -12.60 -3.88
N VAL A 81 12.03 -13.62 -4.09
CA VAL A 81 11.11 -14.16 -3.09
C VAL A 81 11.91 -15.04 -2.11
N THR A 82 12.26 -14.48 -0.96
CA THR A 82 12.73 -15.28 0.19
C THR A 82 11.55 -15.61 1.10
N SER A 83 11.66 -16.66 1.92
CA SER A 83 10.59 -17.05 2.86
C SER A 83 10.17 -15.91 3.80
N HIS A 84 11.15 -15.14 4.28
CA HIS A 84 10.92 -13.96 5.12
C HIS A 84 10.13 -12.87 4.38
N ARG A 85 10.54 -12.55 3.14
CA ARG A 85 9.86 -11.52 2.33
C ARG A 85 8.45 -11.96 1.93
N ARG A 86 8.28 -13.23 1.56
CA ARG A 86 6.96 -13.81 1.27
C ARG A 86 6.04 -13.63 2.48
N ARG A 87 6.53 -13.92 3.70
CA ARG A 87 5.77 -13.71 4.93
C ARG A 87 5.41 -12.24 5.13
N ALA A 88 6.36 -11.31 4.99
CA ALA A 88 6.10 -9.88 5.13
C ALA A 88 5.07 -9.34 4.12
N THR A 89 5.09 -9.84 2.87
CA THR A 89 4.09 -9.50 1.86
C THR A 89 2.69 -10.00 2.24
N LEU A 90 2.59 -11.24 2.72
CA LEU A 90 1.31 -11.81 3.18
C LEU A 90 0.76 -11.08 4.41
N ASP A 91 1.65 -10.75 5.34
CA ASP A 91 1.32 -9.95 6.53
C ASP A 91 0.86 -8.54 6.13
N ALA A 92 1.44 -7.92 5.09
CA ALA A 92 0.97 -6.63 4.56
C ALA A 92 -0.47 -6.72 4.02
N THR A 93 -0.79 -7.76 3.25
CA THR A 93 -2.16 -8.02 2.77
C THR A 93 -3.12 -8.17 3.94
N ALA A 94 -2.75 -8.93 4.98
CA ALA A 94 -3.56 -9.11 6.18
C ALA A 94 -3.81 -7.79 6.92
N VAL A 95 -2.78 -6.94 7.08
CA VAL A 95 -2.92 -5.62 7.70
C VAL A 95 -3.92 -4.74 6.93
N VAL A 96 -3.83 -4.70 5.59
CA VAL A 96 -4.76 -3.91 4.77
C VAL A 96 -6.20 -4.42 4.91
N LEU A 97 -6.42 -5.73 4.90
CA LEU A 97 -7.76 -6.32 5.07
C LEU A 97 -8.36 -6.00 6.46
N LEU A 98 -7.56 -6.12 7.52
CA LEU A 98 -7.99 -5.75 8.86
C LEU A 98 -8.33 -4.27 8.96
N HIS A 99 -7.52 -3.39 8.38
CA HIS A 99 -7.81 -1.96 8.37
C HIS A 99 -9.09 -1.64 7.56
N CYS A 100 -9.36 -2.37 6.47
CA CYS A 100 -10.65 -2.27 5.77
C CYS A 100 -11.82 -2.64 6.68
N ALA A 101 -11.73 -3.75 7.41
CA ALA A 101 -12.78 -4.20 8.33
C ALA A 101 -13.01 -3.23 9.50
N GLN A 102 -11.94 -2.62 10.01
CA GLN A 102 -11.99 -1.60 11.08
C GLN A 102 -12.65 -0.30 10.61
N THR A 103 -12.27 0.20 9.43
CA THR A 103 -12.74 1.51 8.92
C THR A 103 -14.05 1.41 8.13
N GLY A 104 -14.46 0.21 7.72
CA GLY A 104 -15.61 -0.01 6.83
C GLY A 104 -15.40 0.50 5.40
N ARG A 105 -14.16 0.87 5.04
CA ARG A 105 -13.81 1.43 3.73
C ARG A 105 -12.73 0.59 3.08
N VAL A 106 -12.84 0.39 1.77
CA VAL A 106 -11.79 -0.33 1.03
C VAL A 106 -10.64 0.62 0.67
N PHE A 107 -9.46 0.06 0.52
CA PHE A 107 -8.21 0.77 0.25
C PHE A 107 -8.23 1.64 -1.02
N TRP A 108 -9.09 1.33 -2.00
CA TRP A 108 -9.33 2.17 -3.19
C TRP A 108 -9.88 3.57 -2.88
N SER A 109 -10.46 3.75 -1.70
CA SER A 109 -11.05 5.02 -1.27
C SER A 109 -10.22 5.76 -0.23
N TRP A 110 -9.09 5.18 0.18
CA TRP A 110 -8.26 5.78 1.22
C TRP A 110 -7.49 6.99 0.70
N THR A 111 -7.45 8.04 1.52
CA THR A 111 -6.64 9.22 1.26
C THR A 111 -5.17 8.94 1.53
N GLU A 112 -4.29 9.85 1.06
CA GLU A 112 -2.85 9.76 1.40
C GLU A 112 -2.62 9.83 2.92
N GLN A 113 -3.46 10.55 3.67
CA GLN A 113 -3.40 10.63 5.13
C GLN A 113 -3.71 9.28 5.76
N GLN A 114 -4.72 8.57 5.27
CA GLN A 114 -5.10 7.25 5.78
C GLN A 114 -3.99 6.22 5.51
N TRP A 115 -3.41 6.24 4.30
CA TRP A 115 -2.24 5.42 4.00
C TRP A 115 -1.03 5.77 4.86
N ALA A 116 -0.72 7.07 5.01
CA ALA A 116 0.39 7.51 5.85
C ALA A 116 0.21 7.11 7.32
N GLY A 117 -1.00 7.22 7.86
CA GLY A 117 -1.32 6.79 9.22
C GLY A 117 -1.13 5.29 9.44
N LEU A 118 -1.48 4.45 8.44
CA LEU A 118 -1.27 3.00 8.51
C LEU A 118 0.21 2.62 8.38
N ILE A 119 0.98 3.32 7.55
CA ILE A 119 2.40 3.03 7.31
C ILE A 119 3.31 3.60 8.43
N GLY A 120 2.87 4.69 9.07
CA GLY A 120 3.64 5.44 10.08
C GLY A 120 4.83 6.20 9.50
N ALA A 121 5.24 7.30 10.15
CA ALA A 121 6.45 8.03 9.80
C ALA A 121 7.75 7.29 10.20
N ASP A 122 7.68 6.48 11.25
CA ASP A 122 8.77 5.63 11.72
C ASP A 122 8.26 4.27 12.23
N SER A 123 9.16 3.42 12.71
CA SER A 123 8.80 2.11 13.27
C SER A 123 7.91 2.20 14.52
N ARG A 124 8.02 3.27 15.31
CA ARG A 124 7.22 3.44 16.53
C ARG A 124 5.77 3.77 16.18
N GLU A 125 5.57 4.74 15.29
CA GLU A 125 4.24 5.06 14.77
C GLU A 125 3.63 3.89 14.02
N PHE A 126 4.43 3.19 13.22
CA PHE A 126 3.99 1.97 12.54
C PHE A 126 3.46 0.93 13.53
N ARG A 127 4.24 0.59 14.56
CA ARG A 127 3.83 -0.37 15.60
C ARG A 127 2.61 0.06 16.41
N ALA A 128 2.35 1.36 16.51
CA ALA A 128 1.12 1.87 17.14
C ALA A 128 -0.11 1.73 16.21
N ALA A 129 0.10 1.79 14.89
CA ALA A 129 -0.96 1.73 13.89
C ALA A 129 -1.35 0.32 13.45
N VAL A 130 -0.41 -0.64 13.50
CA VAL A 130 -0.64 -2.02 13.06
C VAL A 130 -0.81 -2.99 14.23
N PRO A 131 -1.45 -4.16 14.00
CA PRO A 131 -1.51 -5.21 15.01
C PRO A 131 -0.11 -5.66 15.45
N GLY A 132 0.08 -5.95 16.74
CA GLY A 132 1.40 -6.27 17.32
C GLY A 132 2.10 -7.53 16.80
N TRP A 133 1.45 -8.32 15.93
CA TRP A 133 2.09 -9.44 15.24
C TRP A 133 2.80 -9.02 13.93
N ALA A 134 2.53 -7.83 13.41
CA ALA A 134 3.11 -7.31 12.17
C ALA A 134 4.48 -6.70 12.47
N ASP A 135 5.52 -7.25 11.86
CA ASP A 135 6.90 -6.79 12.02
C ASP A 135 7.20 -5.54 11.17
N ASP A 136 8.24 -4.78 11.53
CA ASP A 136 8.71 -3.59 10.82
C ASP A 136 9.04 -3.91 9.34
N ALA A 137 9.38 -5.17 9.02
CA ALA A 137 9.61 -5.65 7.65
C ALA A 137 8.38 -5.55 6.73
N VAL A 138 7.16 -5.44 7.29
CA VAL A 138 5.89 -5.31 6.56
C VAL A 138 5.73 -3.90 5.96
N ARG A 139 6.27 -2.89 6.63
CA ARG A 139 6.15 -1.47 6.29
C ARG A 139 6.49 -1.13 4.82
N PRO A 140 7.62 -1.59 4.23
CA PRO A 140 7.91 -1.34 2.81
C PRO A 140 6.92 -1.99 1.84
N TYR A 141 6.30 -3.11 2.20
CA TYR A 141 5.28 -3.74 1.36
C TYR A 141 3.96 -2.98 1.46
N LEU A 142 3.60 -2.43 2.62
CA LEU A 142 2.45 -1.54 2.74
C LEU A 142 2.62 -0.26 1.92
N ALA A 143 3.81 0.35 1.95
CA ALA A 143 4.12 1.48 1.09
C ALA A 143 4.01 1.13 -0.41
N ALA A 144 4.41 -0.08 -0.81
CA ALA A 144 4.25 -0.55 -2.18
C ALA A 144 2.78 -0.74 -2.56
N HIS A 145 1.94 -1.33 -1.70
CA HIS A 145 0.50 -1.43 -1.93
C HIS A 145 -0.15 -0.04 -2.02
N ALA A 146 0.24 0.90 -1.15
CA ALA A 146 -0.27 2.26 -1.16
C ALA A 146 0.07 2.97 -2.49
N PHE A 147 1.28 2.81 -3.00
CA PHE A 147 1.68 3.37 -4.29
C PHE A 147 0.92 2.71 -5.46
N LEU A 148 0.89 1.37 -5.48
CA LEU A 148 0.36 0.59 -6.59
C LEU A 148 -1.15 0.57 -6.68
N LEU A 149 -1.88 0.75 -5.57
CA LEU A 149 -3.35 0.66 -5.52
C LEU A 149 -3.99 1.99 -5.13
N GLY A 150 -3.39 2.71 -4.18
CA GLY A 150 -3.88 4.00 -3.69
C GLY A 150 -3.34 5.21 -4.43
N GLY A 151 -2.34 5.04 -5.30
CA GLY A 151 -1.63 6.16 -5.94
C GLY A 151 -0.87 7.04 -4.95
N PHE A 152 -0.49 6.50 -3.79
CA PHE A 152 0.20 7.23 -2.73
C PHE A 152 1.55 7.77 -3.21
N THR A 153 1.75 9.09 -3.15
CA THR A 153 3.03 9.72 -3.52
C THR A 153 3.66 10.54 -2.40
N ALA A 154 2.94 10.70 -1.28
CA ALA A 154 3.40 11.42 -0.11
C ALA A 154 4.48 10.69 0.72
N PHE A 155 5.49 10.11 0.05
CA PHE A 155 6.64 9.44 0.68
C PHE A 155 7.47 10.35 1.58
N TYR A 156 7.32 11.66 1.45
CA TYR A 156 7.91 12.64 2.37
C TYR A 156 7.32 12.55 3.79
N ARG A 157 6.10 12.02 3.95
CA ARG A 157 5.44 11.79 5.24
C ARG A 157 5.91 10.52 5.96
N LEU A 158 6.61 9.61 5.26
CA LEU A 158 7.03 8.32 5.80
C LEU A 158 8.40 8.36 6.53
N GLY A 159 8.85 9.54 6.93
CA GLY A 159 10.10 9.74 7.70
C GLY A 159 11.30 8.98 7.13
N SER A 160 12.09 8.32 8.00
CA SER A 160 13.21 7.48 7.60
C SER A 160 12.70 6.18 6.99
N PHE A 161 12.65 6.16 5.66
CA PHE A 161 12.22 5.02 4.87
C PHE A 161 13.20 4.83 3.71
N SER A 162 13.60 3.57 3.42
CA SER A 162 14.47 3.31 2.27
C SER A 162 13.69 3.45 0.97
N ARG A 163 13.57 4.70 0.50
CA ARG A 163 12.96 5.07 -0.79
C ARG A 163 13.65 4.34 -1.94
N LEU A 164 14.96 4.11 -1.82
CA LEU A 164 15.74 3.34 -2.80
C LEU A 164 15.33 1.86 -2.83
N THR A 165 15.14 1.22 -1.67
CA THR A 165 14.65 -0.16 -1.60
C THR A 165 13.25 -0.26 -2.21
N LEU A 166 12.37 0.69 -1.93
CA LEU A 166 11.04 0.71 -2.54
C LEU A 166 11.09 0.91 -4.06
N ALA A 167 11.92 1.84 -4.54
CA ALA A 167 12.11 2.08 -5.96
C ALA A 167 12.65 0.84 -6.68
N TRP A 168 13.61 0.13 -6.08
CA TRP A 168 14.09 -1.14 -6.60
C TRP A 168 13.00 -2.21 -6.64
N ASN A 169 12.16 -2.28 -5.61
CA ASN A 169 11.08 -3.27 -5.55
C ASN A 169 10.02 -3.02 -6.62
N ILE A 170 9.68 -1.76 -6.91
CA ILE A 170 8.61 -1.40 -7.85
C ILE A 170 9.13 -1.38 -9.30
N PHE A 171 10.26 -0.72 -9.56
CA PHE A 171 10.75 -0.48 -10.93
C PHE A 171 11.77 -1.54 -11.39
N GLY A 172 12.31 -2.31 -10.46
CA GLY A 172 13.45 -3.20 -10.70
C GLY A 172 14.78 -2.46 -10.55
N ARG A 173 15.76 -3.15 -9.97
CA ARG A 173 17.08 -2.60 -9.63
C ARG A 173 17.82 -2.02 -10.84
N GLU A 174 17.75 -2.70 -11.98
CA GLU A 174 18.49 -2.30 -13.19
C GLU A 174 17.98 -0.98 -13.78
N ARG A 175 16.66 -0.78 -13.81
CA ARG A 175 16.06 0.46 -14.32
C ARG A 175 16.41 1.66 -13.45
N VAL A 176 16.41 1.48 -12.12
CA VAL A 176 16.77 2.56 -11.19
C VAL A 176 18.25 2.91 -11.29
N ILE A 177 19.14 1.91 -11.41
CA ILE A 177 20.58 2.15 -11.58
C ILE A 177 20.86 2.83 -12.92
N MET A 178 20.17 2.45 -14.00
CA MET A 178 20.33 3.09 -15.30
C MET A 178 19.90 4.56 -15.26
N THR A 179 18.74 4.88 -14.67
CA THR A 179 18.28 6.28 -14.54
C THR A 179 19.22 7.11 -13.65
N ALA A 180 19.73 6.55 -12.56
CA ALA A 180 20.70 7.24 -11.69
C ALA A 180 22.02 7.53 -12.42
N LYS A 181 22.51 6.58 -13.23
CA LYS A 181 23.71 6.76 -14.06
C LYS A 181 23.49 7.78 -15.19
N SER A 182 22.34 7.75 -15.86
CA SER A 182 22.02 8.72 -16.93
C SER A 182 21.93 10.15 -16.40
N ASN A 183 21.35 10.37 -15.22
CA ASN A 183 21.35 11.68 -14.57
C ASN A 183 22.76 12.13 -14.14
N TRP A 184 23.61 11.20 -13.69
CA TRP A 184 25.01 11.52 -13.39
C TRP A 184 25.82 11.90 -14.64
N SER A 185 25.58 11.21 -15.76
CA SER A 185 26.22 11.52 -17.05
C SER A 185 25.77 12.86 -17.65
N LEU A 186 24.53 13.28 -17.41
CA LEU A 186 24.03 14.61 -17.80
C LEU A 186 24.59 15.74 -16.91
N SER A 187 24.80 15.47 -15.63
CA SER A 187 25.41 16.45 -14.70
C SER A 187 26.93 16.60 -14.85
N THR A 188 27.62 15.62 -15.45
CA THR A 188 29.07 15.68 -15.72
C THR A 188 29.43 16.26 -17.09
N HIS A 189 28.42 16.63 -17.90
CA HIS A 189 28.58 17.35 -19.18
C HIS A 189 28.04 18.79 -19.11
N SER A 190 28.22 19.48 -17.98
CA SER A 190 28.09 20.94 -17.95
C SER A 190 29.48 21.59 -17.95
N PRO A 191 29.93 22.19 -19.07
CA PRO A 191 31.18 22.92 -19.11
C PRO A 191 30.94 24.35 -18.62
N VAL A 192 30.63 24.52 -17.34
CA VAL A 192 30.58 25.85 -16.73
C VAL A 192 31.21 25.75 -15.34
N CYS A 193 32.53 25.86 -15.32
CA CYS A 193 33.35 26.44 -14.23
C CYS A 193 34.84 26.22 -14.58
N ARG A 194 35.32 27.00 -15.56
CA ARG A 194 36.70 27.50 -15.55
C ARG A 194 36.58 29.01 -15.50
N LEU A 195 36.87 29.59 -14.33
CA LEU A 195 37.51 30.88 -14.12
C LEU A 195 38.11 30.84 -12.71
#